data_AF-A0A919FYD0-F1
#
_entry.id   AF-A0A919FYD0-F1
#
_cell.length_a   1.000
_cell.length_b   1.000
_cell.length_c   1.000
_cell.angle_alpha   90.00
_cell.angle_beta   90.00
_cell.angle_gamma   90.00
#
_symmetry.space_group_name_H-M   'P 1'
#
loop_
_entity.id
_entity.type
_entity.pdbx_description
1 polymer ?
#
loop_
_entity_poly.entity_id
_entity_poly.type
_entity_poly.pdbx_seq_one_letter_code
_entity_poly.pdbx_strand_id
1 'polypeptide(L)'
;MRRRGAARAAAVAAVLLAAAGGFALGDAHGSGGAAPGRGAAAGGAPAARGGQTVPAADSPDAGFARDMAVHHQQAVELSYVVRDRTRDEEVRRPAYDIAQTQANQRGMLLGWLDLWGLPKVSADPPMAWMGMGAAEPGRDGALMPGMATTAQLDRLRTASGRQAEILYLRLMTAHHRGGVHMAGACAAACATPAAKRLAQGIVTAQQSEIGAMAELLRERGAEPPA
;
A
#
# COMPACT_ATOMS: atom_id res chain seq x y z
N MET A 1 46.20 21.27 2.36
CA MET A 1 44.90 21.60 2.97
C MET A 1 43.93 20.43 2.76
N ARG A 2 43.62 19.66 3.81
CA ARG A 2 42.66 18.54 3.77
C ARG A 2 41.26 19.08 4.10
N ARG A 3 40.32 19.05 3.15
CA ARG A 3 38.90 19.32 3.43
C ARG A 3 38.24 18.05 3.94
N ARG A 4 37.89 18.03 5.24
CA ARG A 4 37.07 17.00 5.86
C ARG A 4 35.62 17.23 5.43
N GLY A 5 35.07 16.35 4.59
CA GLY A 5 33.64 16.29 4.30
C GLY A 5 32.93 15.58 5.43
N ALA A 6 32.01 16.26 6.11
CA ALA A 6 31.13 15.66 7.09
C ALA A 6 30.01 14.90 6.36
N ALA A 7 30.00 13.57 6.45
CA ALA A 7 28.87 12.77 6.04
C ALA A 7 27.74 13.01 7.05
N ARG A 8 26.63 13.61 6.60
CA ARG A 8 25.38 13.64 7.37
C ARG A 8 24.61 12.37 7.04
N ALA A 9 24.55 11.45 8.00
CA ALA A 9 23.70 10.27 7.89
C ALA A 9 22.22 10.69 7.89
N ALA A 10 21.51 10.42 6.80
CA ALA A 10 20.06 10.47 6.77
C ALA A 10 19.52 9.30 7.60
N ALA A 11 18.74 9.60 8.63
CA ALA A 11 18.10 8.59 9.46
C ALA A 11 16.86 8.06 8.71
N VAL A 12 16.92 6.81 8.26
CA VAL A 12 15.73 6.08 7.79
C VAL A 12 14.96 5.61 9.02
N ALA A 13 13.78 6.17 9.26
CA ALA A 13 12.89 5.71 10.32
C ALA A 13 12.24 4.39 9.89
N ALA A 14 12.72 3.27 10.45
CA ALA A 14 12.06 1.98 10.32
C ALA A 14 10.74 2.00 11.11
N VAL A 15 9.60 2.01 10.41
CA VAL A 15 8.29 1.83 11.03
C VAL A 15 8.06 0.33 11.25
N LEU A 16 8.30 -0.15 12.47
CA LEU A 16 7.94 -1.50 12.90
C LEU A 16 6.43 -1.56 13.15
N LEU A 17 5.71 -2.35 12.34
CA LEU A 17 4.30 -2.66 12.58
C LEU A 17 4.22 -3.76 13.66
N ALA A 18 3.91 -3.38 14.90
CA ALA A 18 3.64 -4.34 15.97
C ALA A 18 2.25 -4.98 15.78
N ALA A 19 2.23 -6.23 15.32
CA ALA A 19 1.04 -7.08 15.37
C ALA A 19 0.91 -7.70 16.77
N ALA A 20 0.23 -7.02 17.68
CA ALA A 20 -0.16 -7.61 18.96
C ALA A 20 -1.49 -8.36 18.81
N GLY A 21 -1.42 -9.61 18.35
CA GLY A 21 -2.49 -10.60 18.50
C GLY A 21 -2.25 -11.41 19.77
N GLY A 22 -2.87 -11.00 20.88
CA GLY A 22 -2.83 -11.77 22.13
C GLY A 22 -3.79 -12.94 22.09
N PHE A 23 -3.25 -14.16 22.01
CA PHE A 23 -3.97 -15.41 22.23
C PHE A 23 -3.15 -16.23 23.23
N ALA A 24 -3.72 -16.46 24.43
CA ALA A 24 -3.43 -17.54 25.39
C ALA A 24 -3.84 -17.07 26.79
N LEU A 25 -4.31 -17.89 27.73
CA LEU A 25 -4.74 -19.29 27.82
C LEU A 25 -5.49 -19.32 29.17
N GLY A 26 -6.63 -20.00 29.24
CA GLY A 26 -7.38 -20.12 30.48
C GLY A 26 -6.74 -21.13 31.43
N ASP A 27 -6.55 -20.73 32.69
CA ASP A 27 -6.25 -21.66 33.78
C ASP A 27 -7.55 -22.05 34.50
N ALA A 28 -7.81 -23.36 34.48
CA ALA A 28 -8.87 -23.99 35.23
C ALA A 28 -8.34 -24.40 36.62
N HIS A 29 -8.99 -23.95 37.68
CA HIS A 29 -8.97 -24.62 38.99
C HIS A 29 -10.40 -24.65 39.54
N GLY A 30 -10.92 -25.87 39.68
CA GLY A 30 -12.26 -26.13 40.18
C GLY A 30 -12.32 -26.34 41.68
N SER A 31 -13.51 -26.13 42.25
CA SER A 31 -14.00 -26.86 43.41
C SER A 31 -15.48 -26.58 43.66
N GLY A 32 -16.29 -27.64 43.72
CA GLY A 32 -17.39 -27.75 44.70
C GLY A 32 -18.83 -27.70 44.18
N GLY A 33 -19.60 -28.74 44.50
CA GLY A 33 -21.02 -28.63 44.86
C GLY A 33 -22.02 -29.33 43.93
N ALA A 34 -22.55 -30.47 44.37
CA ALA A 34 -23.61 -31.22 43.70
C ALA A 34 -25.02 -30.83 44.17
N ALA A 35 -25.99 -30.80 43.24
CA ALA A 35 -27.40 -31.19 43.46
C ALA A 35 -28.14 -31.31 42.09
N PRO A 36 -29.07 -32.27 41.90
CA PRO A 36 -29.80 -32.43 40.65
C PRO A 36 -31.16 -31.71 40.69
N GLY A 37 -31.44 -30.89 39.68
CA GLY A 37 -32.72 -30.20 39.49
C GLY A 37 -33.16 -30.26 38.02
N ARG A 38 -34.38 -30.74 37.79
CA ARG A 38 -35.00 -31.01 36.49
C ARG A 38 -35.29 -29.73 35.70
N GLY A 39 -35.12 -29.83 34.38
CA GLY A 39 -36.00 -29.22 33.37
C GLY A 39 -35.70 -27.78 32.93
N ALA A 40 -35.12 -27.65 31.73
CA ALA A 40 -35.63 -26.80 30.63
C ALA A 40 -34.63 -26.88 29.47
N ALA A 41 -35.04 -27.45 28.35
CA ALA A 41 -34.33 -27.30 27.09
C ALA A 41 -34.49 -25.86 26.62
N ALA A 42 -33.57 -24.99 27.04
CA ALA A 42 -33.39 -23.68 26.41
C ALA A 42 -32.68 -23.94 25.08
N GLY A 43 -33.42 -23.81 23.99
CA GLY A 43 -32.86 -23.77 22.65
C GLY A 43 -31.81 -22.66 22.59
N GLY A 44 -30.55 -23.07 22.54
CA GLY A 44 -29.45 -22.15 22.27
C GLY A 44 -29.65 -21.59 20.88
N ALA A 45 -30.20 -20.39 20.78
CA ALA A 45 -30.06 -19.58 19.59
C ALA A 45 -28.56 -19.52 19.28
N PRO A 46 -28.12 -19.79 18.04
CA PRO A 46 -26.72 -19.63 17.71
C PRO A 46 -26.37 -18.18 18.03
N ALA A 47 -25.45 -17.98 18.97
CA ALA A 47 -24.80 -16.69 19.13
C ALA A 47 -24.33 -16.31 17.72
N ALA A 48 -24.85 -15.20 17.20
CA ALA A 48 -24.38 -14.63 15.95
C ALA A 48 -22.88 -14.40 16.15
N ARG A 49 -22.06 -15.34 15.65
CA ARG A 49 -20.67 -15.05 15.33
C ARG A 49 -20.76 -13.79 14.49
N GLY A 50 -20.28 -12.66 15.00
CA GLY A 50 -20.33 -11.38 14.32
C GLY A 50 -19.74 -11.58 12.93
N GLY A 51 -20.62 -11.85 11.96
CA GLY A 51 -20.23 -12.24 10.63
C GLY A 51 -19.60 -11.00 10.05
N GLN A 52 -18.29 -11.06 9.76
CA GLN A 52 -17.70 -10.05 8.91
C GLN A 52 -18.49 -10.13 7.61
N THR A 53 -19.37 -9.14 7.41
CA THR A 53 -20.15 -9.03 6.19
C THR A 53 -19.14 -8.86 5.07
N VAL A 54 -19.10 -9.83 4.16
CA VAL A 54 -18.28 -9.76 2.96
C VAL A 54 -18.65 -8.46 2.22
N PRO A 55 -17.67 -7.59 1.88
CA PRO A 55 -17.97 -6.37 1.14
C PRO A 55 -18.60 -6.70 -0.22
N ALA A 56 -19.53 -5.85 -0.66
CA ALA A 56 -20.09 -5.96 -2.00
C ALA A 56 -19.00 -5.78 -3.07
N ALA A 57 -19.20 -6.36 -4.26
CA ALA A 57 -18.20 -6.35 -5.32
C ALA A 57 -17.86 -4.94 -5.85
N ASP A 58 -18.81 -4.01 -5.77
CA ASP A 58 -18.73 -2.60 -6.15
C ASP A 58 -18.40 -1.68 -4.96
N SER A 59 -18.14 -2.25 -3.77
CA SER A 59 -17.84 -1.48 -2.57
C SER A 59 -16.48 -0.76 -2.66
N PRO A 60 -16.29 0.33 -1.90
CA PRO A 60 -14.99 0.98 -1.77
C PRO A 60 -13.87 0.02 -1.34
N ASP A 61 -14.16 -0.96 -0.48
CA ASP A 61 -13.19 -1.97 -0.05
C ASP A 61 -12.69 -2.81 -1.24
N ALA A 62 -13.61 -3.32 -2.04
CA ALA A 62 -13.29 -4.17 -3.20
C ALA A 62 -12.63 -3.37 -4.32
N GLY A 63 -13.14 -2.17 -4.61
CA GLY A 63 -12.57 -1.26 -5.61
C GLY A 63 -11.15 -0.83 -5.24
N PHE A 64 -10.94 -0.36 -4.01
CA PHE A 64 -9.61 0.00 -3.52
C PHE A 64 -8.63 -1.17 -3.58
N ALA A 65 -9.05 -2.37 -3.18
CA ALA A 65 -8.19 -3.54 -3.21
C ALA A 65 -7.71 -3.90 -4.62
N ARG A 66 -8.60 -3.84 -5.63
CA ARG A 66 -8.22 -4.08 -7.02
C ARG A 66 -7.30 -3.00 -7.56
N ASP A 67 -7.71 -1.75 -7.41
CA ASP A 67 -7.04 -0.61 -7.99
C ASP A 67 -5.66 -0.39 -7.36
N MET A 68 -5.57 -0.40 -6.03
CA MET A 68 -4.28 -0.24 -5.35
C MET A 68 -3.34 -1.42 -5.60
N ALA A 69 -3.85 -2.64 -5.82
CA ALA A 69 -3.00 -3.78 -6.18
C ALA A 69 -2.36 -3.61 -7.58
N VAL A 70 -3.07 -3.04 -8.54
CA VAL A 70 -2.52 -2.69 -9.86
C VAL A 70 -1.55 -1.52 -9.75
N HIS A 71 -1.88 -0.50 -8.97
CA HIS A 71 -1.03 0.66 -8.73
C HIS A 71 0.31 0.26 -8.09
N HIS A 72 0.28 -0.54 -7.01
CA HIS A 72 1.48 -1.06 -6.38
C HIS A 72 2.33 -1.96 -7.28
N GLN A 73 1.72 -2.68 -8.22
CA GLN A 73 2.49 -3.49 -9.17
C GLN A 73 3.44 -2.62 -10.02
N GLN A 74 3.01 -1.42 -10.42
CA GLN A 74 3.86 -0.53 -11.20
C GLN A 74 4.97 0.10 -10.36
N ALA A 75 4.72 0.44 -9.09
CA ALA A 75 5.79 0.91 -8.20
C ALA A 75 6.90 -0.14 -8.06
N VAL A 76 6.53 -1.40 -7.84
CA VAL A 76 7.48 -2.52 -7.78
C VAL A 76 8.30 -2.60 -9.07
N GLU A 77 7.66 -2.47 -10.23
CA GLU A 77 8.35 -2.47 -11.52
C GLU A 77 9.33 -1.29 -11.66
N LEU A 78 8.89 -0.06 -11.39
CA LEU A 78 9.75 1.13 -11.42
C LEU A 78 10.99 0.97 -10.53
N SER A 79 10.80 0.40 -9.34
CA SER A 79 11.86 0.16 -8.37
C SER A 79 12.85 -0.91 -8.82
N TYR A 80 12.39 -2.00 -9.45
CA TYR A 80 13.31 -2.98 -10.04
C TYR A 80 14.09 -2.38 -11.22
N VAL A 81 13.41 -1.64 -12.11
CA VAL A 81 14.07 -1.02 -13.26
C VAL A 81 15.18 -0.07 -12.78
N VAL A 82 14.91 0.89 -11.88
CA VAL A 82 15.95 1.85 -11.47
C VAL A 82 17.15 1.17 -10.80
N ARG A 83 16.93 0.08 -10.06
CA ARG A 83 18.01 -0.68 -9.41
C ARG A 83 18.98 -1.28 -10.42
N ASP A 84 18.52 -1.64 -11.62
CA ASP A 84 19.38 -2.12 -12.70
C ASP A 84 20.03 -0.97 -13.50
N ARG A 85 19.57 0.27 -13.31
CA ARG A 85 20.04 1.46 -14.04
C ARG A 85 20.99 2.36 -13.28
N THR A 86 21.22 2.12 -11.99
CA THR A 86 22.23 2.85 -11.21
C THR A 86 22.96 1.98 -10.20
N ARG A 87 24.14 2.44 -9.77
CA ARG A 87 24.92 1.91 -8.65
C ARG A 87 24.80 2.77 -7.39
N ASP A 88 24.05 3.88 -7.46
CA ASP A 88 23.86 4.80 -6.36
C ASP A 88 23.02 4.17 -5.24
N GLU A 89 23.62 3.98 -4.06
CA GLU A 89 22.99 3.32 -2.91
C GLU A 89 21.87 4.16 -2.30
N GLU A 90 21.94 5.48 -2.39
CA GLU A 90 20.92 6.39 -1.84
C GLU A 90 19.60 6.31 -2.63
N VAL A 91 19.63 5.87 -3.88
CA VAL A 91 18.44 5.54 -4.68
C VAL A 91 18.09 4.06 -4.62
N ARG A 92 19.07 3.16 -4.67
CA ARG A 92 18.83 1.71 -4.68
C ARG A 92 18.17 1.19 -3.41
N ARG A 93 18.52 1.75 -2.24
CA ARG A 93 17.94 1.36 -0.95
C ARG A 93 16.46 1.73 -0.84
N PRO A 94 16.04 3.01 -0.97
CA PRO A 94 14.62 3.33 -0.92
C PRO A 94 13.83 2.65 -2.03
N ALA A 95 14.41 2.42 -3.22
CA ALA A 95 13.75 1.62 -4.25
C ALA A 95 13.49 0.16 -3.80
N TYR A 96 14.43 -0.46 -3.08
CA TYR A 96 14.20 -1.78 -2.50
C TYR A 96 13.10 -1.76 -1.43
N ASP A 97 13.14 -0.78 -0.52
CA ASP A 97 12.18 -0.68 0.58
C ASP A 97 10.74 -0.45 0.05
N ILE A 98 10.58 0.41 -0.96
CA ILE A 98 9.32 0.62 -1.66
C ILE A 98 8.85 -0.66 -2.34
N ALA A 99 9.73 -1.36 -3.07
CA ALA A 99 9.37 -2.61 -3.75
C ALA A 99 8.90 -3.69 -2.77
N GLN A 100 9.60 -3.87 -1.63
CA GLN A 100 9.21 -4.85 -0.62
C GLN A 100 7.88 -4.49 0.04
N THR A 101 7.73 -3.24 0.45
CA THR A 101 6.53 -2.76 1.13
C THR A 101 5.31 -2.86 0.21
N GLN A 102 5.40 -2.35 -1.01
CA GLN A 102 4.27 -2.35 -1.94
C GLN A 102 3.96 -3.74 -2.49
N ALA A 103 4.95 -4.63 -2.67
CA ALA A 103 4.69 -6.03 -3.01
C ALA A 103 3.92 -6.76 -1.89
N ASN A 104 4.30 -6.55 -0.64
CA ASN A 104 3.60 -7.11 0.51
C ASN A 104 2.16 -6.57 0.62
N GLN A 105 1.98 -5.26 0.47
CA GLN A 105 0.66 -4.62 0.50
C GLN A 105 -0.23 -5.10 -0.65
N ARG A 106 0.32 -5.23 -1.86
CA ARG A 106 -0.37 -5.86 -2.99
C ARG A 106 -0.82 -7.28 -2.66
N GLY A 107 0.04 -8.09 -2.03
CA GLY A 107 -0.31 -9.43 -1.58
C GLY A 107 -1.50 -9.44 -0.59
N MET A 108 -1.51 -8.52 0.38
CA MET A 108 -2.63 -8.37 1.32
C MET A 108 -3.94 -7.98 0.62
N LEU A 109 -3.90 -6.99 -0.28
CA LEU A 109 -5.08 -6.53 -1.02
C LEU A 109 -5.68 -7.65 -1.90
N LEU A 110 -4.83 -8.39 -2.61
CA LEU A 110 -5.26 -9.53 -3.42
C LEU A 110 -5.77 -10.69 -2.56
N GLY A 111 -5.14 -10.94 -1.40
CA GLY A 111 -5.57 -11.95 -0.44
C GLY A 111 -6.92 -11.62 0.19
N TRP A 112 -7.24 -10.34 0.41
CA TRP A 112 -8.57 -9.94 0.86
C TRP A 112 -9.63 -10.19 -0.20
N LEU A 113 -9.36 -9.89 -1.47
CA LEU A 113 -10.28 -10.21 -2.57
C LEU A 113 -10.57 -11.72 -2.64
N ASP A 114 -9.55 -12.55 -2.47
CA ASP A 114 -9.71 -14.01 -2.40
C ASP A 114 -10.54 -14.45 -1.18
N LEU A 115 -10.25 -13.88 0.00
CA LEU A 115 -10.98 -14.16 1.23
C LEU A 115 -12.46 -13.76 1.13
N TRP A 116 -12.75 -12.67 0.41
CA TRP A 116 -14.11 -12.19 0.16
C TRP A 116 -14.81 -12.92 -0.99
N GLY A 117 -14.13 -13.83 -1.70
CA GLY A 117 -14.67 -14.52 -2.87
C GLY A 117 -14.95 -13.57 -4.04
N LEU A 118 -14.22 -12.45 -4.12
CA LEU A 118 -14.39 -11.43 -5.14
C LEU A 118 -13.33 -11.57 -6.24
N PRO A 119 -13.68 -11.30 -7.52
CA PRO A 119 -12.71 -11.34 -8.59
C PRO A 119 -11.66 -10.24 -8.42
N LYS A 120 -10.40 -10.54 -8.78
CA LYS A 120 -9.29 -9.58 -8.74
C LYS A 120 -9.32 -8.52 -9.85
N VAL A 121 -10.15 -8.75 -10.87
CA VAL A 121 -10.36 -7.85 -12.00
C VAL A 121 -11.85 -7.48 -12.02
N SER A 122 -12.16 -6.22 -12.29
CA SER A 122 -13.53 -5.76 -12.50
C SER A 122 -13.79 -5.45 -13.97
N ALA A 123 -15.05 -5.53 -14.38
CA ALA A 123 -15.51 -4.97 -15.64
C ALA A 123 -15.67 -3.44 -15.55
N ASP A 124 -15.83 -2.91 -14.34
CA ASP A 124 -15.92 -1.47 -14.11
C ASP A 124 -14.58 -0.79 -14.41
N PRO A 125 -14.60 0.46 -14.89
CA PRO A 125 -13.40 1.26 -15.04
C PRO A 125 -12.65 1.41 -13.70
N PRO A 126 -11.31 1.51 -13.72
CA PRO A 126 -10.54 1.93 -12.56
C PRO A 126 -11.13 3.20 -11.94
N MET A 127 -11.04 3.33 -10.63
CA MET A 127 -11.53 4.46 -9.84
C MET A 127 -13.06 4.64 -9.80
N ALA A 128 -13.85 3.75 -10.39
CA ALA A 128 -15.32 3.81 -10.35
C ALA A 128 -15.87 3.83 -8.91
N TRP A 129 -15.24 3.08 -8.00
CA TRP A 129 -15.58 3.02 -6.57
C TRP A 129 -15.42 4.36 -5.82
N MET A 130 -14.67 5.31 -6.39
CA MET A 130 -14.52 6.68 -5.86
C MET A 130 -15.45 7.69 -6.53
N GLY A 131 -16.36 7.27 -7.41
CA GLY A 131 -17.17 8.18 -8.24
C GLY A 131 -16.34 8.93 -9.30
N MET A 132 -15.09 8.50 -9.53
CA MET A 132 -14.14 9.09 -10.48
C MET A 132 -14.02 8.24 -11.75
N GLY A 133 -15.02 7.41 -12.03
CA GLY A 133 -15.01 6.44 -13.13
C GLY A 133 -14.51 7.06 -14.43
N ALA A 134 -13.58 6.38 -15.09
CA ALA A 134 -12.87 6.84 -16.30
C ALA A 134 -12.64 8.36 -16.35
N ALA A 135 -12.19 8.98 -15.25
CA ALA A 135 -11.48 10.25 -15.35
C ALA A 135 -10.37 10.03 -16.37
N GLU A 136 -10.47 10.71 -17.53
CA GLU A 136 -9.68 10.54 -18.75
C GLU A 136 -8.49 9.59 -18.54
N PRO A 137 -8.57 8.30 -18.97
CA PRO A 137 -7.49 7.35 -18.75
C PRO A 137 -6.19 8.04 -19.14
N GLY A 138 -5.24 8.09 -18.20
CA GLY A 138 -3.95 8.70 -18.46
C GLY A 138 -3.44 8.15 -19.78
N ARG A 139 -3.23 9.05 -20.74
CA ARG A 139 -2.80 8.71 -22.10
C ARG A 139 -1.66 7.70 -22.00
N ASP A 140 -1.70 6.65 -22.84
CA ASP A 140 -0.60 5.70 -22.96
C ASP A 140 -0.35 4.81 -21.71
N GLY A 141 -1.40 4.12 -21.22
CA GLY A 141 -1.26 3.04 -20.23
C GLY A 141 -1.28 3.45 -18.75
N ALA A 142 -1.47 4.73 -18.43
CA ALA A 142 -1.58 5.22 -17.05
C ALA A 142 -3.05 5.19 -16.57
N LEU A 143 -3.49 4.06 -16.03
CA LEU A 143 -4.91 3.81 -15.72
C LEU A 143 -5.46 4.57 -14.51
N MET A 144 -4.59 5.02 -13.61
CA MET A 144 -4.95 5.60 -12.31
C MET A 144 -4.07 6.82 -12.00
N PRO A 145 -4.50 7.70 -11.08
CA PRO A 145 -3.73 8.88 -10.70
C PRO A 145 -2.26 8.55 -10.37
N GLY A 146 -1.35 9.34 -10.93
CA GLY A 146 0.08 9.24 -10.65
C GLY A 146 0.81 8.08 -11.34
N MET A 147 0.13 7.13 -11.98
CA MET A 147 0.81 6.06 -12.70
C MET A 147 1.68 6.62 -13.83
N ALA A 148 2.85 6.01 -14.01
CA ALA A 148 3.72 6.26 -15.15
C ALA A 148 3.07 5.71 -16.43
N THR A 149 3.20 6.44 -17.53
CA THR A 149 2.81 5.95 -18.86
C THR A 149 3.80 4.91 -19.37
N THR A 150 3.43 4.15 -20.41
CA THR A 150 4.32 3.22 -21.09
C THR A 150 5.56 3.94 -21.62
N ALA A 151 5.40 5.08 -22.29
CA ALA A 151 6.53 5.87 -22.76
C ALA A 151 7.47 6.36 -21.63
N GLN A 152 6.94 6.68 -20.44
CA GLN A 152 7.76 7.07 -19.30
C GLN A 152 8.54 5.89 -18.73
N LEU A 153 7.91 4.72 -18.64
CA LEU A 153 8.55 3.49 -18.20
C LEU A 153 9.66 3.05 -19.17
N ASP A 154 9.43 3.18 -20.48
CA ASP A 154 10.46 2.88 -21.49
C ASP A 154 11.64 3.85 -21.46
N ARG A 155 11.38 5.13 -21.17
CA ARG A 155 12.45 6.09 -20.89
C ARG A 155 13.25 5.70 -19.66
N LEU A 156 12.60 5.24 -18.58
CA LEU A 156 13.30 4.77 -17.39
C LEU A 156 14.14 3.53 -17.69
N ARG A 157 13.60 2.58 -18.48
CA ARG A 157 14.31 1.37 -18.92
C ARG A 157 15.50 1.66 -19.83
N THR A 158 15.63 2.85 -20.40
CA THR A 158 16.76 3.19 -21.29
C THR A 158 17.72 4.19 -20.66
N ALA A 159 17.29 4.93 -19.64
CA ALA A 159 18.13 5.83 -18.86
C ALA A 159 19.19 5.07 -18.04
N SER A 160 20.24 5.77 -17.58
CA SER A 160 21.28 5.20 -16.71
C SER A 160 21.90 6.25 -15.78
N GLY A 161 22.45 5.78 -14.66
CA GLY A 161 23.06 6.61 -13.62
C GLY A 161 22.13 7.73 -13.16
N ARG A 162 22.69 8.93 -13.01
CA ARG A 162 21.98 10.12 -12.51
C ARG A 162 20.71 10.47 -13.29
N GLN A 163 20.65 10.18 -14.58
CA GLN A 163 19.43 10.42 -15.38
C GLN A 163 18.30 9.46 -15.00
N ALA A 164 18.62 8.17 -14.80
CA ALA A 164 17.65 7.18 -14.34
C ALA A 164 17.18 7.48 -12.92
N GLU A 165 18.09 7.91 -12.04
CA GLU A 165 17.77 8.31 -10.66
C GLU A 165 16.77 9.46 -10.62
N ILE A 166 17.04 10.56 -11.32
CA ILE A 166 16.14 11.73 -11.37
C ILE A 166 14.79 11.34 -11.97
N LEU A 167 14.78 10.54 -13.04
CA LEU A 167 13.54 10.11 -13.68
C LEU A 167 12.71 9.21 -12.74
N TYR A 168 13.34 8.22 -12.10
CA TYR A 168 12.69 7.36 -11.11
C TYR A 168 12.09 8.17 -9.97
N LEU A 169 12.86 9.08 -9.36
CA LEU A 169 12.39 9.87 -8.23
C LEU A 169 11.19 10.77 -8.62
N ARG A 170 11.20 11.33 -9.83
CA ARG A 170 10.06 12.10 -10.35
C ARG A 170 8.83 11.25 -10.57
N LEU A 171 8.99 10.09 -11.22
CA LEU A 171 7.90 9.16 -11.48
C LEU A 171 7.31 8.62 -10.18
N MET A 172 8.16 8.16 -9.26
CA MET A 172 7.73 7.62 -7.98
C MET A 172 7.11 8.69 -7.08
N THR A 173 7.56 9.95 -7.14
CA THR A 173 6.88 11.06 -6.45
C THR A 173 5.46 11.27 -6.97
N ALA A 174 5.27 11.30 -8.30
CA ALA A 174 3.94 11.41 -8.89
C ALA A 174 3.05 10.20 -8.56
N HIS A 175 3.64 9.01 -8.63
CA HIS A 175 3.00 7.74 -8.27
C HIS A 175 2.48 7.78 -6.83
N HIS A 176 3.33 8.14 -5.88
CA HIS A 176 2.97 8.24 -4.47
C HIS A 176 1.89 9.28 -4.20
N ARG A 177 1.89 10.43 -4.89
CA ARG A 177 0.80 11.41 -4.76
C ARG A 177 -0.54 10.82 -5.19
N GLY A 178 -0.55 10.06 -6.29
CA GLY A 178 -1.72 9.30 -6.73
C GLY A 178 -2.14 8.26 -5.69
N GLY A 179 -1.19 7.49 -5.17
CA GLY A 179 -1.46 6.49 -4.13
C GLY A 179 -2.02 7.09 -2.83
N VAL A 180 -1.51 8.25 -2.40
CA VAL A 180 -2.05 9.01 -1.24
C VAL A 180 -3.48 9.45 -1.49
N HIS A 181 -3.80 9.92 -2.70
CA HIS A 181 -5.17 10.29 -3.06
C HIS A 181 -6.13 9.10 -2.97
N MET A 182 -5.76 7.96 -3.56
CA MET A 182 -6.56 6.72 -3.53
C MET A 182 -6.72 6.18 -2.10
N ALA A 183 -5.64 6.12 -1.34
CA ALA A 183 -5.65 5.63 0.03
C ALA A 183 -6.44 6.56 0.97
N GLY A 184 -6.35 7.89 0.79
CA GLY A 184 -7.17 8.84 1.53
C GLY A 184 -8.66 8.61 1.33
N ALA A 185 -9.09 8.30 0.10
CA ALA A 185 -10.48 7.98 -0.19
C ALA A 185 -10.94 6.67 0.46
N CYS A 186 -10.12 5.61 0.43
CA CYS A 186 -10.45 4.38 1.16
C CYS A 186 -10.49 4.60 2.68
N ALA A 187 -9.55 5.38 3.25
CA ALA A 187 -9.56 5.68 4.67
C ALA A 187 -10.89 6.34 5.11
N ALA A 188 -11.51 7.15 4.25
CA ALA A 188 -12.83 7.74 4.47
C ALA A 188 -13.98 6.75 4.20
N ALA A 189 -13.96 6.05 3.06
CA ALA A 189 -15.14 5.35 2.52
C ALA A 189 -15.17 3.82 2.76
N CYS A 190 -14.03 3.15 2.93
CA CYS A 190 -13.98 1.70 3.13
C CYS A 190 -14.69 1.29 4.44
N ALA A 191 -15.42 0.18 4.43
CA ALA A 191 -16.13 -0.32 5.61
C ALA A 191 -15.24 -1.24 6.46
N THR A 192 -14.33 -1.99 5.84
CA THR A 192 -13.51 -2.99 6.50
C THR A 192 -12.44 -2.32 7.36
N PRO A 193 -12.38 -2.60 8.68
CA PRO A 193 -11.39 -1.98 9.57
C PRO A 193 -9.94 -2.22 9.14
N ALA A 194 -9.63 -3.41 8.60
CA ALA A 194 -8.30 -3.73 8.10
C ALA A 194 -7.94 -2.89 6.86
N ALA A 195 -8.87 -2.71 5.92
CA ALA A 195 -8.67 -1.87 4.73
C ALA A 195 -8.43 -0.41 5.11
N LYS A 196 -9.26 0.15 6.01
CA LYS A 196 -9.08 1.51 6.54
C LYS A 196 -7.71 1.72 7.18
N ARG A 197 -7.27 0.81 8.04
CA ARG A 197 -5.96 0.91 8.70
C ARG A 197 -4.80 0.83 7.71
N LEU A 198 -4.87 -0.08 6.74
CA LEU A 198 -3.85 -0.17 5.70
C LEU A 198 -3.80 1.12 4.89
N ALA A 199 -4.96 1.65 4.48
CA ALA A 199 -5.04 2.89 3.70
C ALA A 199 -4.44 4.09 4.46
N GLN A 200 -4.73 4.22 5.76
CA GLN A 200 -4.10 5.24 6.61
C GLN A 200 -2.57 5.07 6.68
N GLY A 201 -2.09 3.84 6.84
CA GLY A 201 -0.66 3.53 6.83
C GLY A 201 0.01 3.90 5.50
N ILE A 202 -0.65 3.61 4.38
CA ILE A 202 -0.19 3.99 3.03
C ILE A 202 -0.10 5.52 2.89
N VAL A 203 -1.09 6.27 3.37
CA VAL A 203 -1.05 7.74 3.35
C VAL A 203 0.17 8.26 4.11
N THR A 204 0.38 7.81 5.35
CA THR A 204 1.49 8.26 6.19
C THR A 204 2.85 7.90 5.57
N ALA A 205 3.03 6.65 5.13
CA ALA A 205 4.28 6.18 4.56
C ALA A 205 4.63 6.93 3.26
N GLN A 206 3.69 7.00 2.31
CA GLN A 206 3.95 7.63 1.02
C GLN A 206 4.18 9.14 1.14
N GLN A 207 3.53 9.83 2.08
CA GLN A 207 3.83 11.24 2.35
C GLN A 207 5.26 11.45 2.85
N SER A 208 5.75 10.58 3.74
CA SER A 208 7.14 10.62 4.21
C SER A 208 8.12 10.34 3.07
N GLU A 209 7.83 9.33 2.24
CA GLU A 209 8.67 8.95 1.09
C GLU A 209 8.72 10.05 0.02
N ILE A 210 7.61 10.77 -0.22
CA ILE A 210 7.59 11.97 -1.08
C ILE A 210 8.59 13.02 -0.57
N GLY A 211 8.63 13.27 0.74
CA GLY A 211 9.58 14.20 1.36
C GLY A 211 11.04 13.78 1.13
N ALA A 212 11.36 12.51 1.37
CA ALA A 212 12.69 11.95 1.15
C ALA A 212 13.11 12.01 -0.33
N MET A 213 12.21 11.65 -1.26
CA MET A 213 12.51 11.72 -2.69
C MET A 213 12.73 13.16 -3.18
N ALA A 214 12.02 14.13 -2.60
CA ALA A 214 12.24 15.55 -2.90
C ALA A 214 13.64 16.01 -2.49
N GLU A 215 14.17 15.53 -1.36
CA GLU A 215 15.55 15.80 -0.95
C GLU A 215 16.56 15.17 -1.91
N LEU A 216 16.39 13.88 -2.23
CA LEU A 216 17.25 13.16 -3.18
C LEU A 216 17.28 13.82 -4.57
N LEU A 217 16.16 14.41 -5.01
CA LEU A 217 16.08 15.18 -6.25
C LEU A 217 16.93 16.45 -6.17
N ARG A 218 16.83 17.22 -5.08
CA ARG A 218 17.61 18.46 -4.89
C ARG A 218 19.11 18.18 -4.84
N GLU A 219 19.53 17.12 -4.15
CA GLU A 219 20.94 16.67 -4.13
C GLU A 219 21.46 16.29 -5.53
N ARG A 220 20.56 15.81 -6.38
CA ARG A 220 20.83 15.51 -7.79
C ARG A 220 20.60 16.71 -8.71
N GLY A 221 20.49 17.93 -8.16
CA GLY A 221 20.36 19.17 -8.93
C GLY A 221 19.07 19.23 -9.75
N ALA A 222 18.02 18.54 -9.30
CA ALA A 222 16.73 18.49 -9.95
C ALA A 222 15.64 19.01 -9.00
N GLU A 223 14.71 19.79 -9.57
CA GLU A 223 13.55 20.25 -8.80
C GLU A 223 12.53 19.11 -8.60
N PRO A 224 11.98 18.98 -7.37
CA PRO A 224 10.81 18.14 -7.11
C PRO A 224 9.61 18.59 -7.96
N PRO A 225 8.79 17.67 -8.49
CA PRO A 225 7.58 18.05 -9.19
C PRO A 225 6.59 18.75 -8.22
N ALA A 226 5.87 19.75 -8.70
CA ALA A 226 4.87 20.51 -7.94
C ALA A 226 3.76 19.62 -7.38
#